data_AF-A0A6P0UDV9-F1
#
_entry.id   AF-A0A6P0UDV9-F1
#
_cell.length_a   1.000
_cell.length_b   1.000
_cell.length_c   1.000
_cell.angle_alpha   90.00
_cell.angle_beta   90.00
_cell.angle_gamma   90.00
#
_symmetry.space_group_name_H-M   'P 1'
#
loop_
_entity.id
_entity.type
_entity.pdbx_description
1 polymer ?
#
loop_
_entity_poly.entity_id
_entity_poly.type
_entity_poly.pdbx_seq_one_letter_code
_entity_poly.pdbx_strand_id
1 'polypeptide(L)'
;MNKYVCRSCNVFCLVFLPLVIFSQKSKNSLPKFPFVNSNIEQFKDVPRDSNGIPMLAYNDKTFHYPIQYTQIALHYYANYLETGNEIVKRDFLRQAKFIQDAITHYKDFSVWECSEEITGYELPIPWASAMSQGYGIGIMLEAYNLTGEEKYLETAKKAINAYNYQISEKGIKSYWDGYDFYEEYADEKSKVLNGFIYSLAGLYYFHKVLNTKESKDLFDKGIETLKIKINEYDAEFTSYYSKLQKGGYQYASAKNEDPDHYHELVIYQLLTLYVWTQEGIFMEYAHKFLKYDTGEVTDYYNEDKFSEITASYAIDPLNYGTGHLNDELWSWGKYWSTNKFPTDLRILFPKEEKNISQIVFYSTSENTLPQNFAIYTCKTNGDCELILDSEEVKNSYLKTYKTGKYETFIQGYYIEGKPKGSEVVIKFLSGNNDMVALREINVIFDRRDILMDLLKLVEIREKLN
;
A
#
# COMPACT_ATOMS: atom_id res chain seq x y z
N MET A 1 27.46 11.05 25.09
CA MET A 1 26.01 10.81 25.11
C MET A 1 25.76 9.54 24.32
N ASN A 2 25.38 8.49 25.05
CA ASN A 2 25.53 7.05 24.75
C ASN A 2 24.56 6.61 23.63
N LYS A 3 25.00 6.02 22.52
CA LYS A 3 25.33 4.58 22.31
C LYS A 3 24.34 3.61 22.95
N TYR A 4 23.45 3.03 22.13
CA TYR A 4 23.11 1.61 22.16
C TYR A 4 22.99 1.08 20.73
N VAL A 5 24.07 0.44 20.30
CA VAL A 5 24.11 -0.59 19.26
C VAL A 5 23.68 -1.89 19.95
N CYS A 6 22.75 -2.64 19.37
CA CYS A 6 22.59 -4.05 19.71
C CYS A 6 22.56 -4.86 18.41
N ARG A 7 23.73 -5.39 18.05
CA ARG A 7 23.87 -6.55 17.17
C ARG A 7 24.01 -7.80 18.05
N SER A 8 23.62 -8.93 17.48
CA SER A 8 23.74 -10.32 17.93
C SER A 8 22.71 -10.82 18.96
N CYS A 9 21.67 -11.48 18.44
CA CYS A 9 21.20 -12.76 18.96
C CYS A 9 20.87 -13.68 17.77
N ASN A 10 21.72 -14.68 17.54
CA ASN A 10 21.37 -15.87 16.77
C ASN A 10 20.18 -16.52 17.47
N VAL A 11 19.00 -16.46 16.86
CA VAL A 11 17.89 -17.33 17.20
C VAL A 11 17.45 -17.99 15.89
N PHE A 12 17.66 -19.30 15.82
CA PHE A 12 16.95 -20.16 14.89
C PHE A 12 15.45 -19.80 14.96
N CYS A 13 14.92 -19.11 13.95
CA CYS A 13 13.49 -19.06 13.72
C CYS A 13 13.06 -20.44 13.23
N LEU A 14 12.91 -21.37 14.18
CA LEU A 14 11.96 -22.45 14.03
C LEU A 14 10.61 -21.78 13.81
N VAL A 15 10.05 -21.98 12.62
CA VAL A 15 8.66 -21.67 12.28
C VAL A 15 7.78 -22.40 13.29
N PHE A 16 7.49 -21.75 14.41
CA PHE A 16 6.37 -22.12 15.25
C PHE A 16 5.13 -21.60 14.55
N LEU A 17 4.55 -22.45 13.69
CA LEU A 17 3.11 -22.41 13.47
C LEU A 17 2.48 -22.39 14.87
N PRO A 18 1.76 -21.32 15.27
CA PRO A 18 1.03 -21.40 16.51
C PRO A 18 0.04 -22.55 16.32
N LEU A 19 0.12 -23.56 17.19
CA LEU A 19 -0.96 -24.51 17.35
C LEU A 19 -2.18 -23.67 17.71
N VAL A 20 -3.01 -23.38 16.71
CA VAL A 20 -4.34 -22.82 16.90
C VAL A 20 -5.08 -23.88 17.70
N ILE A 21 -5.12 -23.68 19.01
CA ILE A 21 -6.07 -24.38 19.86
C ILE A 21 -7.42 -23.94 19.34
N PHE A 22 -8.11 -24.84 18.63
CA PHE A 22 -9.48 -24.64 18.18
C PHE A 22 -10.37 -24.42 19.40
N SER A 23 -10.51 -23.16 19.80
CA SER A 23 -11.66 -22.71 20.56
C SER A 23 -12.89 -22.93 19.68
N GLN A 24 -13.90 -23.61 20.20
CA GLN A 24 -15.14 -23.91 19.50
C GLN A 24 -15.72 -22.64 18.87
N LYS A 25 -15.71 -22.55 17.52
CA LYS A 25 -16.45 -21.53 16.76
C LYS A 25 -17.88 -21.52 17.29
N SER A 26 -18.27 -20.43 17.96
CA SER A 26 -19.69 -20.18 18.20
C SER A 26 -20.33 -20.03 16.82
N LYS A 27 -21.45 -20.73 16.58
CA LYS A 27 -22.13 -20.80 15.27
C LYS A 27 -22.69 -19.44 14.76
N ASN A 28 -22.43 -18.32 15.46
CA ASN A 28 -23.08 -17.02 15.25
C ASN A 28 -22.10 -15.83 15.12
N SER A 29 -20.81 -16.02 14.84
CA SER A 29 -19.90 -14.88 14.58
C SER A 29 -20.03 -14.41 13.13
N LEU A 30 -20.24 -13.09 12.92
CA LEU A 30 -20.07 -12.48 11.60
C LEU A 30 -18.65 -12.73 11.06
N PRO A 31 -18.43 -12.68 9.73
CA PRO A 31 -17.10 -12.67 9.17
C PRO A 31 -16.26 -11.53 9.77
N LYS A 32 -14.93 -11.68 9.78
CA LYS A 32 -14.03 -10.56 10.11
C LYS A 32 -14.14 -9.50 9.02
N PHE A 33 -14.14 -8.22 9.39
CA PHE A 33 -14.03 -7.15 8.41
C PHE A 33 -12.75 -7.31 7.57
N PRO A 34 -12.74 -7.01 6.25
CA PRO A 34 -11.54 -7.12 5.43
C PRO A 34 -10.41 -6.16 5.81
N PHE A 35 -9.17 -6.46 5.40
CA PHE A 35 -8.02 -5.55 5.53
C PHE A 35 -7.61 -5.17 6.98
N VAL A 36 -8.02 -5.95 7.98
CA VAL A 36 -7.67 -5.70 9.39
C VAL A 36 -6.91 -6.86 10.00
N ASN A 37 -5.94 -6.54 10.84
CA ASN A 37 -5.18 -7.51 11.62
C ASN A 37 -5.57 -7.43 13.11
N SER A 38 -5.08 -8.37 13.92
CA SER A 38 -5.34 -8.43 15.36
C SER A 38 -4.24 -7.78 16.21
N ASN A 39 -3.23 -7.16 15.60
CA ASN A 39 -2.12 -6.54 16.30
C ASN A 39 -2.53 -5.17 16.84
N ILE A 40 -3.17 -5.13 18.01
CA ILE A 40 -3.57 -3.87 18.64
C ILE A 40 -2.42 -3.10 19.30
N GLU A 41 -1.26 -3.75 19.51
CA GLU A 41 -0.07 -3.12 20.10
C GLU A 41 0.53 -2.04 19.19
N GLN A 42 0.30 -2.12 17.88
CA GLN A 42 0.68 -1.06 16.93
C GLN A 42 0.02 0.29 17.27
N PHE A 43 -1.07 0.31 18.06
CA PHE A 43 -1.78 1.51 18.46
C PHE A 43 -1.52 1.95 19.91
N LYS A 44 -0.50 1.40 20.58
CA LYS A 44 -0.21 1.70 21.99
C LYS A 44 0.13 3.17 22.23
N ASP A 45 0.77 3.82 21.26
CA ASP A 45 1.24 5.20 21.36
C ASP A 45 0.24 6.21 20.75
N VAL A 46 -0.92 5.73 20.27
CA VAL A 46 -1.97 6.60 19.73
C VAL A 46 -2.61 7.40 20.88
N PRO A 47 -2.72 8.75 20.76
CA PRO A 47 -3.41 9.58 21.74
C PRO A 47 -4.85 9.14 21.97
N ARG A 48 -5.33 9.24 23.21
CA ARG A 48 -6.70 8.88 23.59
C ARG A 48 -7.32 9.93 24.49
N ASP A 49 -8.63 10.09 24.40
CA ASP A 49 -9.39 10.93 25.33
C ASP A 49 -9.57 10.26 26.71
N SER A 50 -10.25 10.93 27.63
CA SER A 50 -10.53 10.42 28.98
C SER A 50 -11.40 9.16 29.01
N ASN A 51 -12.12 8.86 27.92
CA ASN A 51 -12.90 7.64 27.76
C ASN A 51 -12.11 6.52 27.05
N GLY A 52 -10.87 6.77 26.64
CA GLY A 52 -10.02 5.82 25.94
C GLY A 52 -10.28 5.76 24.43
N ILE A 53 -11.02 6.71 23.86
CA ILE A 53 -11.30 6.78 22.43
C ILE A 53 -10.06 7.30 21.70
N PRO A 54 -9.57 6.60 20.66
CA PRO A 54 -8.43 7.06 19.88
C PRO A 54 -8.65 8.43 19.22
N MET A 55 -7.59 9.22 19.18
CA MET A 55 -7.54 10.54 18.57
C MET A 55 -6.35 10.62 17.61
N LEU A 56 -6.42 11.53 16.64
CA LEU A 56 -5.30 11.84 15.76
C LEU A 56 -4.53 13.02 16.35
N ALA A 57 -3.22 12.87 16.54
CA ALA A 57 -2.30 13.99 16.69
C ALA A 57 -1.89 14.46 15.29
N TYR A 58 -2.23 15.70 14.94
CA TYR A 58 -1.96 16.27 13.62
C TYR A 58 -1.59 17.75 13.77
N ASN A 59 -0.40 18.11 13.30
CA ASN A 59 0.23 19.39 13.59
C ASN A 59 0.23 19.64 15.12
N ASP A 60 -0.19 20.83 15.56
CA ASP A 60 -0.25 21.20 16.98
C ASP A 60 -1.60 20.85 17.64
N LYS A 61 -2.42 20.01 17.00
CA LYS A 61 -3.77 19.64 17.47
C LYS A 61 -3.89 18.15 17.76
N THR A 62 -4.82 17.81 18.64
CA THR A 62 -5.27 16.43 18.85
C THR A 62 -6.79 16.43 18.88
N PHE A 63 -7.42 15.64 18.00
CA PHE A 63 -8.87 15.64 17.82
C PHE A 63 -9.39 14.25 17.44
N HIS A 64 -10.70 14.04 17.61
CA HIS A 64 -11.36 12.81 17.14
C HIS A 64 -11.44 12.82 15.61
N TYR A 65 -10.75 11.87 14.99
CA TYR A 65 -10.68 11.75 13.55
C TYR A 65 -11.35 10.45 13.07
N PRO A 66 -12.40 10.51 12.22
CA PRO A 66 -13.16 9.35 11.80
C PRO A 66 -12.35 8.16 11.30
N ILE A 67 -11.37 8.38 10.43
CA ILE A 67 -10.55 7.29 9.90
C ILE A 67 -9.78 6.61 11.05
N GLN A 68 -9.17 7.38 11.97
CA GLN A 68 -8.38 6.85 13.08
C GLN A 68 -9.21 5.99 14.03
N TYR A 69 -10.30 6.53 14.58
CA TYR A 69 -11.05 5.82 15.61
C TYR A 69 -11.82 4.61 15.05
N THR A 70 -12.26 4.67 13.79
CA THR A 70 -12.96 3.53 13.16
C THR A 70 -11.99 2.42 12.78
N GLN A 71 -10.83 2.76 12.18
CA GLN A 71 -9.80 1.76 11.84
C GLN A 71 -9.34 0.98 13.09
N ILE A 72 -9.05 1.68 14.19
CA ILE A 72 -8.59 1.04 15.42
C ILE A 72 -9.68 0.16 16.04
N ALA A 73 -10.93 0.61 16.04
CA ALA A 73 -12.04 -0.20 16.56
C ALA A 73 -12.17 -1.55 15.83
N LEU A 74 -12.04 -1.59 14.50
CA LEU A 74 -12.03 -2.84 13.75
C LEU A 74 -10.88 -3.78 14.15
N HIS A 75 -9.69 -3.25 14.41
CA HIS A 75 -8.56 -4.05 14.89
C HIS A 75 -8.79 -4.61 16.30
N TYR A 76 -9.49 -3.87 17.15
CA TYR A 76 -9.91 -4.37 18.47
C TYR A 76 -10.94 -5.51 18.33
N TYR A 77 -11.90 -5.40 17.41
CA TYR A 77 -12.83 -6.50 17.14
C TYR A 77 -12.11 -7.72 16.57
N ALA A 78 -11.21 -7.53 15.60
CA ALA A 78 -10.34 -8.58 15.06
C ALA A 78 -9.54 -9.30 16.14
N ASN A 79 -8.92 -8.54 17.05
CA ASN A 79 -8.20 -9.11 18.19
C ASN A 79 -9.13 -9.88 19.12
N TYR A 80 -10.33 -9.36 19.39
CA TYR A 80 -11.32 -10.09 20.20
C TYR A 80 -11.73 -11.42 19.55
N LEU A 81 -11.98 -11.45 18.24
CA LEU A 81 -12.33 -12.68 17.53
C LEU A 81 -11.25 -13.76 17.65
N GLU A 82 -9.97 -13.36 17.63
CA GLU A 82 -8.84 -14.29 17.71
C GLU A 82 -8.51 -14.72 19.14
N THR A 83 -8.63 -13.82 20.12
CA THR A 83 -8.18 -14.05 21.50
C THR A 83 -9.29 -14.41 22.47
N GLY A 84 -10.54 -14.07 22.16
CA GLY A 84 -11.68 -14.15 23.09
C GLY A 84 -11.57 -13.20 24.29
N ASN A 85 -10.68 -12.21 24.27
CA ASN A 85 -10.43 -11.33 25.41
C ASN A 85 -11.60 -10.37 25.67
N GLU A 86 -12.35 -10.61 26.76
CA GLU A 86 -13.51 -9.79 27.14
C GLU A 86 -13.15 -8.34 27.59
N ILE A 87 -11.89 -8.04 27.91
CA ILE A 87 -11.43 -6.64 28.09
C ILE A 87 -11.43 -5.94 26.73
N VAL A 88 -10.78 -6.56 25.73
CA VAL A 88 -10.70 -6.02 24.36
C VAL A 88 -12.09 -5.87 23.75
N LYS A 89 -13.00 -6.82 23.98
CA LYS A 89 -14.41 -6.69 23.60
C LYS A 89 -15.10 -5.47 24.21
N ARG A 90 -14.89 -5.21 25.51
CA ARG A 90 -15.45 -4.02 26.18
C ARG A 90 -14.86 -2.74 25.60
N ASP A 91 -13.58 -2.74 25.25
CA ASP A 91 -12.93 -1.61 24.59
C ASP A 91 -13.46 -1.37 23.19
N PHE A 92 -13.72 -2.43 22.42
CA PHE A 92 -14.42 -2.35 21.14
C PHE A 92 -15.83 -1.77 21.30
N LEU A 93 -16.65 -2.31 22.20
CA LEU A 93 -18.03 -1.84 22.40
C LEU A 93 -18.11 -0.40 22.88
N ARG A 94 -17.13 0.04 23.70
CA ARG A 94 -16.99 1.44 24.11
C ARG A 94 -16.71 2.35 22.92
N GLN A 95 -15.79 1.94 22.03
CA GLN A 95 -15.52 2.65 20.78
C GLN A 95 -16.74 2.64 19.86
N ALA A 96 -17.40 1.50 19.67
CA ALA A 96 -18.61 1.39 18.85
C ALA A 96 -19.75 2.30 19.34
N LYS A 97 -19.93 2.42 20.67
CA LYS A 97 -20.89 3.38 21.25
C LYS A 97 -20.51 4.82 20.90
N PHE A 98 -19.25 5.22 21.09
CA PHE A 98 -18.79 6.55 20.70
C PHE A 98 -19.01 6.83 19.20
N ILE A 99 -18.68 5.86 18.35
CA ILE A 99 -18.84 5.96 16.90
C ILE A 99 -20.31 6.12 16.51
N GLN A 100 -21.21 5.38 17.16
CA GLN A 100 -22.64 5.54 16.96
C GLN A 100 -23.14 6.92 17.41
N ASP A 101 -22.65 7.44 18.54
CA ASP A 101 -23.02 8.75 19.07
C ASP A 101 -22.45 9.92 18.22
N ALA A 102 -21.32 9.69 17.54
CA ALA A 102 -20.61 10.70 16.75
C ALA A 102 -21.14 10.88 15.31
N ILE A 103 -22.04 10.01 14.85
CA ILE A 103 -22.54 10.07 13.46
C ILE A 103 -23.50 11.26 13.27
N THR A 104 -23.34 12.01 12.18
CA THR A 104 -24.27 13.07 11.80
C THR A 104 -25.44 12.47 11.01
N HIS A 105 -26.67 12.84 11.37
CA HIS A 105 -27.88 12.41 10.68
C HIS A 105 -28.41 13.50 9.76
N TYR A 106 -28.44 13.20 8.45
CA TYR A 106 -29.19 13.97 7.46
C TYR A 106 -30.57 13.33 7.24
N LYS A 107 -31.39 13.97 6.40
CA LYS A 107 -32.77 13.51 6.13
C LYS A 107 -32.81 12.06 5.66
N ASP A 108 -31.97 11.73 4.68
CA ASP A 108 -32.03 10.46 3.95
C ASP A 108 -30.82 9.55 4.18
N PHE A 109 -29.76 10.04 4.84
CA PHE A 109 -28.53 9.30 5.10
C PHE A 109 -27.86 9.74 6.40
N SER A 110 -26.82 9.03 6.83
CA SER A 110 -25.99 9.42 7.98
C SER A 110 -24.52 9.22 7.67
N VAL A 111 -23.65 10.04 8.24
CA VAL A 111 -22.23 10.09 7.87
C VAL A 111 -21.37 10.48 9.06
N TRP A 112 -20.17 9.92 9.15
CA TRP A 112 -19.18 10.34 10.15
C TRP A 112 -18.36 11.51 9.60
N GLU A 113 -18.55 12.68 10.21
CA GLU A 113 -17.94 13.92 9.76
C GLU A 113 -16.65 14.25 10.51
N CYS A 114 -15.77 14.98 9.82
CA CYS A 114 -14.58 15.61 10.37
C CYS A 114 -14.69 17.13 10.17
N SER A 115 -14.44 17.88 11.24
CA SER A 115 -14.48 19.35 11.22
C SER A 115 -13.09 19.99 11.11
N GLU A 116 -12.04 19.19 10.96
CA GLU A 116 -10.66 19.66 10.90
C GLU A 116 -10.13 19.63 9.47
N GLU A 117 -9.28 20.59 9.14
CA GLU A 117 -8.59 20.65 7.86
C GLU A 117 -7.42 19.66 7.81
N ILE A 118 -7.26 18.97 6.68
CA ILE A 118 -6.11 18.11 6.40
C ILE A 118 -5.30 18.73 5.27
N THR A 119 -4.01 18.95 5.53
CA THR A 119 -3.10 19.61 4.58
C THR A 119 -3.02 18.82 3.28
N GLY A 120 -3.10 19.54 2.17
CA GLY A 120 -3.00 18.97 0.83
C GLY A 120 -4.34 18.88 0.10
N TYR A 121 -5.47 18.83 0.83
CA TYR A 121 -6.79 18.64 0.23
C TYR A 121 -7.66 19.92 0.30
N GLU A 122 -8.60 20.04 -0.65
CA GLU A 122 -9.61 21.10 -0.67
C GLU A 122 -10.93 20.55 -0.10
N LEU A 123 -11.12 20.68 1.22
CA LEU A 123 -12.20 20.02 1.96
C LEU A 123 -13.33 20.97 2.34
N PRO A 124 -14.60 20.62 2.09
CA PRO A 124 -15.75 21.40 2.57
C PRO A 124 -16.00 21.06 4.04
N ILE A 125 -15.69 21.96 4.98
CA ILE A 125 -15.88 21.71 6.42
C ILE A 125 -17.37 21.84 6.83
N PRO A 126 -17.94 20.90 7.62
CA PRO A 126 -17.40 19.59 7.92
C PRO A 126 -17.47 18.67 6.70
N TRP A 127 -16.49 17.77 6.58
CA TRP A 127 -16.30 16.83 5.48
C TRP A 127 -16.40 15.38 5.95
N ALA A 128 -16.56 14.43 5.02
CA ALA A 128 -16.66 13.01 5.34
C ALA A 128 -15.70 12.16 4.50
N SER A 129 -15.33 10.99 5.05
CA SER A 129 -14.45 10.03 4.38
C SER A 129 -15.21 8.76 4.01
N ALA A 130 -15.13 8.33 2.75
CA ALA A 130 -15.67 7.04 2.32
C ALA A 130 -15.00 5.86 3.05
N MET A 131 -13.72 5.99 3.39
CA MET A 131 -12.97 4.98 4.13
C MET A 131 -13.51 4.81 5.56
N SER A 132 -13.66 5.92 6.31
CA SER A 132 -14.28 5.83 7.64
C SER A 132 -15.75 5.42 7.58
N GLN A 133 -16.46 5.76 6.49
CA GLN A 133 -17.83 5.32 6.28
C GLN A 133 -17.91 3.80 6.16
N GLY A 134 -17.03 3.19 5.35
CA GLY A 134 -16.93 1.74 5.22
C GLY A 134 -16.60 1.05 6.55
N TYR A 135 -15.63 1.59 7.29
CA TYR A 135 -15.26 1.06 8.60
C TYR A 135 -16.38 1.19 9.64
N GLY A 136 -16.98 2.37 9.75
CA GLY A 136 -18.08 2.63 10.66
C GLY A 136 -19.25 1.68 10.43
N ILE A 137 -19.61 1.40 9.18
CA ILE A 137 -20.63 0.42 8.81
C ILE A 137 -20.29 -0.97 9.37
N GLY A 138 -19.05 -1.45 9.17
CA GLY A 138 -18.58 -2.72 9.72
C GLY A 138 -18.73 -2.79 11.24
N ILE A 139 -18.24 -1.77 11.94
CA ILE A 139 -18.29 -1.67 13.41
C ILE A 139 -19.72 -1.69 13.93
N MET A 140 -20.65 -1.01 13.27
CA MET A 140 -22.07 -1.03 13.65
C MET A 140 -22.67 -2.43 13.52
N LEU A 141 -22.37 -3.17 12.45
CA LEU A 141 -22.85 -4.54 12.27
C LEU A 141 -22.22 -5.51 13.29
N GLU A 142 -20.93 -5.36 13.55
CA GLU A 142 -20.21 -6.14 14.56
C GLU A 142 -20.75 -5.87 15.98
N ALA A 143 -21.01 -4.61 16.32
CA ALA A 143 -21.61 -4.22 17.60
C ALA A 143 -23.04 -4.75 17.73
N TYR A 144 -23.85 -4.69 16.66
CA TYR A 144 -25.17 -5.33 16.63
C TYR A 144 -25.07 -6.82 16.92
N ASN A 145 -24.14 -7.52 16.27
CA ASN A 145 -23.96 -8.96 16.48
C ASN A 145 -23.57 -9.31 17.93
N LEU A 146 -22.76 -8.47 18.59
CA LEU A 146 -22.35 -8.71 19.97
C LEU A 146 -23.41 -8.35 21.02
N THR A 147 -24.27 -7.36 20.73
CA THR A 147 -25.16 -6.75 21.73
C THR A 147 -26.65 -7.04 21.52
N GLY A 148 -27.06 -7.30 20.28
CA GLY A 148 -28.46 -7.34 19.87
C GLY A 148 -29.15 -5.97 19.87
N GLU A 149 -28.42 -4.87 20.08
CA GLU A 149 -29.02 -3.53 20.14
C GLU A 149 -29.31 -2.98 18.73
N GLU A 150 -30.58 -2.91 18.36
CA GLU A 150 -31.07 -2.47 17.03
C GLU A 150 -30.55 -1.09 16.59
N LYS A 151 -30.20 -0.20 17.51
CA LYS A 151 -29.64 1.13 17.19
C LYS A 151 -28.38 1.05 16.32
N TYR A 152 -27.58 -0.01 16.47
CA TYR A 152 -26.38 -0.20 15.67
C TYR A 152 -26.74 -0.63 14.24
N LEU A 153 -27.66 -1.59 14.10
CA LEU A 153 -28.15 -2.04 12.80
C LEU A 153 -28.81 -0.89 12.02
N GLU A 154 -29.65 -0.09 12.68
CA GLU A 154 -30.31 1.06 12.06
C GLU A 154 -29.31 2.16 11.68
N THR A 155 -28.26 2.37 12.48
CA THR A 155 -27.14 3.25 12.12
C THR A 155 -26.45 2.75 10.86
N ALA A 156 -26.12 1.45 10.76
CA ALA A 156 -25.49 0.88 9.57
C ALA A 156 -26.34 1.06 8.30
N LYS A 157 -27.66 0.80 8.40
CA LYS A 157 -28.60 0.96 7.29
C LYS A 157 -28.76 2.41 6.83
N LYS A 158 -28.65 3.39 7.72
CA LYS A 158 -28.65 4.82 7.32
C LYS A 158 -27.28 5.27 6.80
N ALA A 159 -26.21 4.70 7.32
CA ALA A 159 -24.84 5.03 6.97
C ALA A 159 -24.51 4.62 5.52
N ILE A 160 -25.01 3.47 5.04
CA ILE A 160 -24.74 3.03 3.66
C ILE A 160 -25.32 3.98 2.61
N ASN A 161 -26.38 4.72 2.93
CA ASN A 161 -27.00 5.66 2.00
C ASN A 161 -26.04 6.80 1.60
N ALA A 162 -25.03 7.14 2.42
CA ALA A 162 -24.06 8.22 2.14
C ALA A 162 -23.31 8.03 0.81
N TYR A 163 -23.14 6.78 0.36
CA TYR A 163 -22.52 6.44 -0.92
C TYR A 163 -23.33 6.92 -2.14
N ASN A 164 -24.63 7.20 -1.98
CA ASN A 164 -25.47 7.73 -3.05
C ASN A 164 -25.35 9.25 -3.22
N TYR A 165 -24.86 9.97 -2.20
CA TYR A 165 -24.86 11.43 -2.14
C TYR A 165 -23.48 12.00 -2.50
N GLN A 166 -23.49 13.07 -3.29
CA GLN A 166 -22.26 13.75 -3.65
C GLN A 166 -21.67 14.52 -2.48
N ILE A 167 -20.38 14.84 -2.56
CA ILE A 167 -19.69 15.72 -1.59
C ILE A 167 -20.43 17.07 -1.44
N SER A 168 -20.92 17.63 -2.54
CA SER A 168 -21.73 18.87 -2.54
C SER A 168 -23.05 18.75 -1.76
N GLU A 169 -23.54 17.52 -1.55
CA GLU A 169 -24.74 17.19 -0.78
C GLU A 169 -24.39 16.62 0.62
N LYS A 170 -23.16 16.82 1.09
CA LYS A 170 -22.61 16.27 2.35
C LYS A 170 -22.43 14.74 2.37
N GLY A 171 -22.48 14.10 1.21
CA GLY A 171 -22.11 12.70 1.04
C GLY A 171 -20.60 12.49 0.83
N ILE A 172 -20.25 11.32 0.28
CA ILE A 172 -18.86 10.88 0.10
C ILE A 172 -18.52 10.54 -1.36
N LYS A 173 -19.49 10.68 -2.27
CA LYS A 173 -19.32 10.37 -3.68
C LYS A 173 -18.85 11.60 -4.47
N SER A 174 -18.00 11.36 -5.45
CA SER A 174 -17.72 12.26 -6.56
C SER A 174 -17.87 11.51 -7.89
N TYR A 175 -17.62 12.20 -9.00
CA TYR A 175 -17.54 11.57 -10.32
C TYR A 175 -16.12 11.64 -10.87
N TRP A 176 -15.71 10.60 -11.59
CA TRP A 176 -14.50 10.58 -12.41
C TRP A 176 -14.86 10.14 -13.81
N ASP A 177 -14.89 11.09 -14.76
CA ASP A 177 -15.31 10.87 -16.15
C ASP A 177 -16.67 10.17 -16.27
N GLY A 178 -17.61 10.55 -15.39
CA GLY A 178 -18.97 10.01 -15.36
C GLY A 178 -19.14 8.74 -14.51
N TYR A 179 -18.08 8.21 -13.92
CA TYR A 179 -18.13 7.02 -13.04
C TYR A 179 -18.14 7.42 -11.56
N ASP A 180 -18.89 6.68 -10.74
CA ASP A 180 -18.99 6.90 -9.29
C ASP A 180 -17.63 6.64 -8.63
N PHE A 181 -17.11 7.59 -7.85
CA PHE A 181 -15.91 7.41 -7.04
C PHE A 181 -16.22 7.78 -5.58
N TYR A 182 -15.79 6.95 -4.63
CA TYR A 182 -16.01 7.18 -3.20
C TYR A 182 -14.73 7.73 -2.58
N GLU A 183 -14.78 8.98 -2.14
CA GLU A 183 -13.58 9.75 -1.83
C GLU A 183 -13.11 9.51 -0.39
N GLU A 184 -11.84 9.14 -0.21
CA GLU A 184 -11.21 9.03 1.12
C GLU A 184 -11.22 10.38 1.85
N TYR A 185 -10.93 11.44 1.11
CA TYR A 185 -11.00 12.82 1.54
C TYR A 185 -12.01 13.51 0.65
N ALA A 186 -12.96 14.28 1.17
CA ALA A 186 -14.03 14.92 0.39
C ALA A 186 -13.53 16.07 -0.52
N ASP A 187 -12.55 15.76 -1.36
CA ASP A 187 -11.93 16.56 -2.40
C ASP A 187 -12.07 15.77 -3.70
N GLU A 188 -12.93 16.26 -4.59
CA GLU A 188 -13.28 15.62 -5.86
C GLU A 188 -12.07 15.43 -6.81
N LYS A 189 -10.94 16.08 -6.54
CA LYS A 189 -9.71 15.94 -7.35
C LYS A 189 -8.76 14.90 -6.78
N SER A 190 -8.99 14.43 -5.55
CA SER A 190 -8.02 13.62 -4.83
C SER A 190 -7.90 12.22 -5.42
N LYS A 191 -9.02 11.50 -5.56
CA LYS A 191 -9.07 10.12 -6.07
C LYS A 191 -8.06 9.22 -5.37
N VAL A 192 -8.06 9.17 -4.05
CA VAL A 192 -7.13 8.34 -3.29
C VAL A 192 -7.49 6.86 -3.45
N LEU A 193 -6.55 6.06 -3.97
CA LEU A 193 -6.82 4.68 -4.39
C LEU A 193 -7.14 3.76 -3.21
N ASN A 194 -6.28 3.76 -2.19
CA ASN A 194 -6.39 2.83 -1.07
C ASN A 194 -7.72 3.05 -0.30
N GLY A 195 -8.09 4.30 0.00
CA GLY A 195 -9.33 4.62 0.71
C GLY A 195 -10.59 4.34 -0.11
N PHE A 196 -10.52 4.49 -1.44
CA PHE A 196 -11.60 4.02 -2.31
C PHE A 196 -11.81 2.51 -2.16
N ILE A 197 -10.76 1.70 -2.21
CA ILE A 197 -10.88 0.25 -2.05
C ILE A 197 -11.33 -0.14 -0.64
N TYR A 198 -10.87 0.54 0.41
CA TYR A 198 -11.38 0.34 1.77
C TYR A 198 -12.87 0.66 1.90
N SER A 199 -13.38 1.67 1.20
CA SER A 199 -14.82 1.96 1.17
C SER A 199 -15.62 0.81 0.52
N LEU A 200 -15.07 0.18 -0.52
CA LEU A 200 -15.67 -1.00 -1.15
C LEU A 200 -15.72 -2.20 -0.20
N ALA A 201 -14.74 -2.37 0.69
CA ALA A 201 -14.80 -3.39 1.74
C ALA A 201 -15.99 -3.20 2.67
N GLY A 202 -16.34 -1.95 3.01
CA GLY A 202 -17.53 -1.64 3.79
C GLY A 202 -18.83 -2.09 3.11
N LEU A 203 -18.95 -1.80 1.80
CA LEU A 203 -20.10 -2.20 0.99
C LEU A 203 -20.18 -3.74 0.83
N TYR A 204 -19.04 -4.38 0.55
CA TYR A 204 -18.93 -5.84 0.47
C TYR A 204 -19.32 -6.51 1.79
N TYR A 205 -18.80 -6.00 2.91
CA TYR A 205 -19.10 -6.52 4.24
C TYR A 205 -20.59 -6.38 4.58
N PHE A 206 -21.19 -5.20 4.33
CA PHE A 206 -22.62 -4.99 4.52
C PHE A 206 -23.45 -5.97 3.67
N HIS A 207 -23.07 -6.16 2.41
CA HIS A 207 -23.74 -7.13 1.53
C HIS A 207 -23.61 -8.56 2.05
N LYS A 208 -22.43 -8.97 2.53
CA LYS A 208 -22.22 -10.30 3.11
C LYS A 208 -23.08 -10.55 4.35
N VAL A 209 -23.23 -9.54 5.20
CA VAL A 209 -23.97 -9.67 6.47
C VAL A 209 -25.48 -9.58 6.27
N LEU A 210 -25.96 -8.66 5.43
CA LEU A 210 -27.39 -8.35 5.31
C LEU A 210 -28.02 -8.75 3.97
N ASN A 211 -27.22 -9.16 2.99
CA ASN A 211 -27.63 -9.61 1.65
C ASN A 211 -28.61 -8.64 0.95
N THR A 212 -28.33 -7.34 1.00
CA THR A 212 -29.17 -6.33 0.37
C THR A 212 -28.75 -6.05 -1.07
N LYS A 213 -29.73 -5.77 -1.95
CA LYS A 213 -29.48 -5.37 -3.34
C LYS A 213 -28.73 -4.03 -3.43
N GLU A 214 -29.08 -3.09 -2.55
CA GLU A 214 -28.47 -1.75 -2.53
C GLU A 214 -26.96 -1.78 -2.31
N SER A 215 -26.50 -2.52 -1.30
CA SER A 215 -25.06 -2.65 -1.01
C SER A 215 -24.30 -3.30 -2.16
N LYS A 216 -24.91 -4.31 -2.79
CA LYS A 216 -24.35 -4.95 -3.99
C LYS A 216 -24.27 -3.98 -5.16
N ASP A 217 -25.33 -3.23 -5.45
CA ASP A 217 -25.35 -2.28 -6.57
C ASP A 217 -24.29 -1.18 -6.39
N LEU A 218 -24.11 -0.67 -5.17
CA LEU A 218 -23.04 0.29 -4.84
C LEU A 218 -21.65 -0.32 -5.00
N PHE A 219 -21.44 -1.52 -4.46
CA PHE A 219 -20.16 -2.23 -4.60
C PHE A 219 -19.82 -2.47 -6.07
N ASP A 220 -20.76 -3.00 -6.85
CA ASP A 220 -20.56 -3.31 -8.28
C ASP A 220 -20.23 -2.04 -9.10
N LYS A 221 -20.87 -0.90 -8.80
CA LYS A 221 -20.53 0.38 -9.43
C LYS A 221 -19.10 0.80 -9.13
N GLY A 222 -18.67 0.69 -7.86
CA GLY A 222 -17.30 1.00 -7.47
C GLY A 222 -16.27 0.07 -8.10
N ILE A 223 -16.58 -1.23 -8.22
CA ILE A 223 -15.77 -2.22 -8.94
C ILE A 223 -15.63 -1.83 -10.41
N GLU A 224 -16.72 -1.45 -11.08
CA GLU A 224 -16.67 -1.04 -12.49
C GLU A 224 -15.83 0.23 -12.69
N THR A 225 -15.98 1.24 -11.81
CA THR A 225 -15.10 2.41 -11.80
C THR A 225 -13.64 2.00 -11.68
N LEU A 226 -13.30 1.11 -10.73
CA LEU A 226 -11.92 0.71 -10.53
C LEU A 226 -11.34 -0.02 -11.74
N LYS A 227 -12.11 -0.93 -12.35
CA LYS A 227 -11.68 -1.65 -13.56
C LYS A 227 -11.32 -0.68 -14.69
N ILE A 228 -12.09 0.39 -14.84
CA ILE A 228 -11.87 1.40 -15.89
C ILE A 228 -10.70 2.33 -15.56
N LYS A 229 -10.47 2.60 -14.28
CA LYS A 229 -9.53 3.64 -13.81
C LYS A 229 -8.20 3.14 -13.28
N ILE A 230 -8.05 1.84 -13.00
CA ILE A 230 -6.83 1.30 -12.37
C ILE A 230 -5.56 1.56 -13.21
N ASN A 231 -5.70 1.61 -14.54
CA ASN A 231 -4.60 1.95 -15.44
C ASN A 231 -4.05 3.36 -15.21
N GLU A 232 -4.87 4.31 -14.77
CA GLU A 232 -4.44 5.68 -14.48
C GLU A 232 -3.60 5.76 -13.20
N TYR A 233 -3.58 4.71 -12.38
CA TYR A 233 -2.72 4.62 -11.19
C TYR A 233 -1.36 3.99 -11.46
N ASP A 234 -1.09 3.57 -12.69
CA ASP A 234 0.22 3.07 -13.08
C ASP A 234 1.19 4.23 -13.34
N ALA A 235 2.28 4.28 -12.57
CA ALA A 235 3.33 5.27 -12.72
C ALA A 235 4.59 4.72 -13.42
N GLU A 236 4.52 3.54 -14.05
CA GLU A 236 5.59 2.82 -14.78
C GLU A 236 6.73 2.23 -13.93
N PHE A 237 6.90 2.71 -12.69
CA PHE A 237 7.89 2.21 -11.71
C PHE A 237 7.33 2.02 -10.30
N THR A 238 6.06 2.38 -10.09
CA THR A 238 5.29 2.26 -8.84
C THR A 238 3.82 2.52 -9.18
N SER A 239 2.95 2.58 -8.18
CA SER A 239 1.59 3.09 -8.32
C SER A 239 1.47 4.52 -7.82
N TYR A 240 0.52 5.29 -8.36
CA TYR A 240 0.09 6.54 -7.74
C TYR A 240 -0.74 6.23 -6.49
N TYR A 241 -0.50 6.97 -5.41
CA TYR A 241 -1.34 6.97 -4.21
C TYR A 241 -2.70 7.65 -4.49
N SER A 242 -2.67 8.75 -5.23
CA SER A 242 -3.84 9.56 -5.58
C SER A 242 -3.63 10.28 -6.91
N LYS A 243 -4.69 10.83 -7.49
CA LYS A 243 -4.63 11.63 -8.73
C LYS A 243 -4.45 13.13 -8.49
N LEU A 244 -4.36 13.52 -7.22
CA LEU A 244 -4.07 14.90 -6.84
C LEU A 244 -2.69 15.33 -7.35
N GLN A 245 -2.62 16.48 -8.01
CA GLN A 245 -1.35 17.02 -8.56
C GLN A 245 -0.79 18.21 -7.74
N LYS A 246 -1.45 18.58 -6.64
CA LYS A 246 -1.04 19.72 -5.81
C LYS A 246 0.30 19.40 -5.13
N GLY A 247 1.37 20.05 -5.59
CA GLY A 247 2.74 19.81 -5.10
C GLY A 247 3.50 18.70 -5.84
N GLY A 248 2.97 18.19 -6.95
CA GLY A 248 3.57 17.12 -7.74
C GLY A 248 2.79 15.80 -7.65
N TYR A 249 3.22 14.82 -8.44
CA TYR A 249 2.65 13.48 -8.45
C TYR A 249 2.76 12.80 -7.08
N GLN A 250 1.68 12.17 -6.61
CA GLN A 250 1.69 11.42 -5.36
C GLN A 250 2.02 9.96 -5.64
N TYR A 251 3.31 9.58 -5.59
CA TYR A 251 3.73 8.18 -5.73
C TYR A 251 3.49 7.42 -4.42
N ALA A 252 2.91 6.22 -4.50
CA ALA A 252 2.59 5.40 -3.33
C ALA A 252 3.83 4.95 -2.56
N SER A 253 4.92 4.66 -3.29
CA SER A 253 6.24 4.29 -2.75
C SER A 253 6.99 5.42 -2.04
N ALA A 254 6.49 6.66 -2.09
CA ALA A 254 7.12 7.81 -1.44
C ALA A 254 6.14 8.61 -0.57
N LYS A 255 5.07 7.96 -0.10
CA LYS A 255 4.06 8.57 0.74
C LYS A 255 4.35 8.25 2.21
N ASN A 256 4.54 9.31 3.01
CA ASN A 256 4.89 9.25 4.43
C ASN A 256 6.31 8.72 4.70
N GLU A 257 6.62 8.40 5.96
CA GLU A 257 7.96 8.02 6.42
C GLU A 257 8.30 6.54 6.16
N ASP A 258 7.29 5.71 5.88
CA ASP A 258 7.41 4.29 5.60
C ASP A 258 7.34 4.06 4.07
N PRO A 259 8.48 3.89 3.39
CA PRO A 259 8.52 3.68 1.94
C PRO A 259 7.76 2.41 1.54
N ASP A 260 7.25 2.38 0.30
CA ASP A 260 6.52 1.24 -0.30
C ASP A 260 5.24 0.73 0.40
N HIS A 261 4.96 1.08 1.66
CA HIS A 261 3.77 0.64 2.42
C HIS A 261 2.45 0.75 1.63
N TYR A 262 2.16 1.92 1.06
CA TYR A 262 0.93 2.12 0.28
C TYR A 262 0.95 1.41 -1.07
N HIS A 263 2.12 1.19 -1.64
CA HIS A 263 2.27 0.46 -2.89
C HIS A 263 1.94 -1.03 -2.67
N GLU A 264 2.53 -1.62 -1.63
CA GLU A 264 2.28 -3.00 -1.21
C GLU A 264 0.83 -3.23 -0.77
N LEU A 265 0.27 -2.29 -0.01
CA LEU A 265 -1.13 -2.34 0.42
C LEU A 265 -2.07 -2.45 -0.79
N VAL A 266 -1.84 -1.67 -1.85
CA VAL A 266 -2.70 -1.71 -3.04
C VAL A 266 -2.58 -3.06 -3.76
N ILE A 267 -1.41 -3.70 -3.77
CA ILE A 267 -1.26 -5.06 -4.33
C ILE A 267 -2.14 -6.05 -3.57
N TYR A 268 -2.10 -6.02 -2.22
CA TYR A 268 -2.94 -6.87 -1.38
C TYR A 268 -4.43 -6.57 -1.56
N GLN A 269 -4.80 -5.29 -1.68
CA GLN A 269 -6.17 -4.85 -1.95
C GLN A 269 -6.69 -5.37 -3.28
N LEU A 270 -5.91 -5.26 -4.35
CA LEU A 270 -6.30 -5.75 -5.68
C LEU A 270 -6.47 -7.27 -5.71
N LEU A 271 -5.58 -8.04 -5.06
CA LEU A 271 -5.76 -9.50 -4.93
C LEU A 271 -7.03 -9.85 -4.14
N THR A 272 -7.34 -9.08 -3.11
CA THR A 272 -8.58 -9.26 -2.33
C THR A 272 -9.82 -9.00 -3.20
N LEU A 273 -9.82 -7.92 -3.99
CA LEU A 273 -10.90 -7.66 -4.95
C LEU A 273 -11.01 -8.75 -6.01
N TYR A 274 -9.90 -9.31 -6.49
CA TYR A 274 -9.92 -10.47 -7.39
C TYR A 274 -10.60 -11.67 -6.74
N VAL A 275 -10.29 -12.00 -5.48
CA VAL A 275 -10.96 -13.10 -4.77
C VAL A 275 -12.47 -12.86 -4.66
N TRP A 276 -12.91 -11.64 -4.37
CA TRP A 276 -14.33 -11.31 -4.23
C TRP A 276 -15.11 -11.29 -5.55
N THR A 277 -14.47 -10.87 -6.65
CA THR A 277 -15.16 -10.55 -7.92
C THR A 277 -14.82 -11.49 -9.08
N GLN A 278 -13.67 -12.16 -9.01
CA GLN A 278 -13.07 -12.94 -10.10
C GLN A 278 -12.71 -12.11 -11.36
N GLU A 279 -12.66 -10.78 -11.24
CA GLU A 279 -12.31 -9.87 -12.32
C GLU A 279 -10.79 -9.86 -12.58
N GLY A 280 -10.36 -10.45 -13.69
CA GLY A 280 -8.94 -10.71 -13.98
C GLY A 280 -8.04 -9.48 -14.02
N ILE A 281 -8.58 -8.29 -14.30
CA ILE A 281 -7.84 -7.03 -14.33
C ILE A 281 -7.21 -6.70 -12.96
N PHE A 282 -7.85 -7.08 -11.85
CA PHE A 282 -7.28 -6.84 -10.54
C PHE A 282 -6.04 -7.71 -10.29
N MET A 283 -6.06 -8.98 -10.75
CA MET A 283 -4.88 -9.84 -10.69
C MET A 283 -3.77 -9.36 -11.64
N GLU A 284 -4.13 -8.83 -12.80
CA GLU A 284 -3.18 -8.23 -13.74
C GLU A 284 -2.45 -7.03 -13.12
N TYR A 285 -3.19 -6.09 -12.53
CA TYR A 285 -2.59 -4.90 -11.92
C TYR A 285 -1.87 -5.20 -10.61
N ALA A 286 -2.36 -6.14 -9.79
CA ALA A 286 -1.62 -6.65 -8.65
C ALA A 286 -0.27 -7.23 -9.10
N HIS A 287 -0.25 -8.04 -10.17
CA HIS A 287 0.99 -8.56 -10.75
C HIS A 287 1.88 -7.45 -11.28
N LYS A 288 1.31 -6.43 -11.94
CA LYS A 288 2.08 -5.33 -12.52
C LYS A 288 2.78 -4.53 -11.42
N PHE A 289 2.03 -4.11 -10.39
CA PHE A 289 2.56 -3.36 -9.25
C PHE A 289 3.56 -4.18 -8.44
N LEU A 290 3.32 -5.48 -8.24
CA LEU A 290 4.29 -6.38 -7.60
C LEU A 290 5.67 -6.39 -8.28
N LYS A 291 5.74 -6.13 -9.59
CA LYS A 291 7.04 -6.06 -10.28
C LYS A 291 7.77 -4.75 -10.04
N TYR A 292 7.05 -3.68 -9.66
CA TYR A 292 7.57 -2.32 -9.45
C TYR A 292 8.11 -2.07 -8.06
N ASP A 293 7.54 -2.76 -7.08
CA ASP A 293 8.05 -2.93 -5.74
C ASP A 293 9.59 -3.03 -5.64
N THR A 294 10.19 -2.31 -4.70
CA THR A 294 11.64 -2.26 -4.46
C THR A 294 11.99 -3.03 -3.19
N GLY A 295 13.23 -3.55 -3.09
CA GLY A 295 13.73 -4.05 -1.79
C GLY A 295 13.14 -5.36 -1.23
N GLU A 296 13.00 -5.36 0.11
CA GLU A 296 12.49 -6.46 0.94
C GLU A 296 11.04 -6.16 1.30
N VAL A 297 10.12 -6.99 0.83
CA VAL A 297 8.70 -6.72 1.09
C VAL A 297 8.32 -7.17 2.48
N THR A 298 8.07 -6.24 3.39
CA THR A 298 7.94 -6.58 4.81
C THR A 298 6.50 -6.73 5.31
N ASP A 299 5.53 -6.00 4.74
CA ASP A 299 4.19 -5.94 5.35
C ASP A 299 3.30 -7.14 5.03
N TYR A 300 3.53 -7.81 3.90
CA TYR A 300 2.62 -8.85 3.39
C TYR A 300 3.31 -10.14 2.92
N TYR A 301 4.57 -10.09 2.48
CA TYR A 301 5.29 -11.26 1.96
C TYR A 301 6.81 -11.09 2.08
N ASN A 302 7.38 -11.55 3.19
CA ASN A 302 8.79 -11.39 3.60
C ASN A 302 9.81 -12.07 2.67
N GLU A 303 10.01 -11.51 1.46
CA GLU A 303 10.97 -11.99 0.48
C GLU A 303 11.78 -10.85 -0.17
N ASP A 304 13.11 -10.99 -0.12
CA ASP A 304 14.04 -10.12 -0.83
C ASP A 304 13.88 -10.25 -2.35
N LYS A 305 13.75 -9.13 -3.05
CA LYS A 305 13.72 -9.13 -4.51
C LYS A 305 15.06 -9.55 -5.14
N PHE A 306 16.17 -9.21 -4.48
CA PHE A 306 17.53 -9.50 -4.92
C PHE A 306 18.28 -10.21 -3.81
N SER A 307 19.04 -11.26 -4.15
CA SER A 307 19.88 -11.96 -3.16
C SER A 307 21.14 -11.17 -2.81
N GLU A 308 21.69 -10.42 -3.77
CA GLU A 308 22.89 -9.61 -3.55
C GLU A 308 23.00 -8.50 -4.60
N ILE A 309 23.50 -7.34 -4.19
CA ILE A 309 23.96 -6.28 -5.09
C ILE A 309 25.42 -5.94 -4.76
N THR A 310 26.32 -6.11 -5.74
CA THR A 310 27.75 -5.78 -5.60
C THR A 310 28.22 -4.81 -6.68
N ALA A 311 29.24 -4.02 -6.37
CA ALA A 311 29.88 -3.14 -7.33
C ALA A 311 31.40 -3.39 -7.34
N SER A 312 32.03 -3.35 -8.52
CA SER A 312 33.48 -3.47 -8.64
C SER A 312 34.24 -2.26 -8.04
N TYR A 313 33.55 -1.14 -7.84
CA TYR A 313 34.07 0.06 -7.21
C TYR A 313 32.93 0.88 -6.59
N ALA A 314 33.21 1.55 -5.47
CA ALA A 314 32.38 2.61 -4.89
C ALA A 314 33.31 3.70 -4.35
N ILE A 315 32.89 4.97 -4.44
CA ILE A 315 33.68 6.11 -3.94
C ILE A 315 33.89 5.99 -2.42
N ASP A 316 32.82 5.65 -1.69
CA ASP A 316 32.82 5.42 -0.24
C ASP A 316 31.95 4.19 0.09
N PRO A 317 32.51 2.97 0.01
CA PRO A 317 31.73 1.74 0.22
C PRO A 317 31.17 1.60 1.64
N LEU A 318 31.71 2.33 2.63
CA LEU A 318 31.27 2.23 4.03
C LEU A 318 30.00 3.06 4.28
N ASN A 319 29.91 4.26 3.70
CA ASN A 319 28.76 5.15 3.93
C ASN A 319 27.79 5.25 2.76
N TYR A 320 28.24 4.91 1.54
CA TYR A 320 27.57 5.06 0.24
C TYR A 320 27.81 3.81 -0.63
N GLY A 321 27.66 2.63 -0.02
CA GLY A 321 27.83 1.33 -0.67
C GLY A 321 26.56 0.82 -1.37
N THR A 322 26.65 -0.37 -1.97
CA THR A 322 25.53 -0.99 -2.70
C THR A 322 24.35 -1.40 -1.83
N GLY A 323 24.52 -1.49 -0.50
CA GLY A 323 23.41 -1.75 0.43
C GLY A 323 22.37 -0.63 0.52
N HIS A 324 22.57 0.47 -0.20
CA HIS A 324 21.55 1.52 -0.37
C HIS A 324 20.73 1.35 -1.64
N LEU A 325 21.08 0.43 -2.54
CA LEU A 325 20.45 0.33 -3.85
C LEU A 325 19.12 -0.44 -3.86
N ASN A 326 18.74 -1.01 -2.73
CA ASN A 326 17.52 -1.82 -2.53
C ASN A 326 16.91 -1.61 -1.13
N ASP A 327 17.13 -0.44 -0.51
CA ASP A 327 16.63 -0.11 0.84
C ASP A 327 15.31 0.67 0.82
N GLU A 328 14.64 0.75 -0.34
CA GLU A 328 13.36 1.44 -0.59
C GLU A 328 13.39 2.97 -0.42
N LEU A 329 14.55 3.52 -0.04
CA LEU A 329 14.79 4.95 0.20
C LEU A 329 15.17 5.70 -1.09
N TRP A 330 14.45 5.41 -2.18
CA TRP A 330 14.69 6.01 -3.49
C TRP A 330 14.32 7.51 -3.55
N SER A 331 13.34 7.95 -2.76
CA SER A 331 12.82 9.33 -2.81
C SER A 331 13.54 10.30 -1.87
N TRP A 332 14.24 9.77 -0.87
CA TRP A 332 15.09 10.49 0.08
C TRP A 332 16.04 9.48 0.69
N GLY A 333 17.30 9.83 0.96
CA GLY A 333 18.21 8.89 1.61
C GLY A 333 19.64 8.99 1.14
N LYS A 334 20.35 7.89 1.32
CA LYS A 334 21.72 7.71 0.84
C LYS A 334 21.71 7.29 -0.64
N TYR A 335 22.88 6.93 -1.13
CA TYR A 335 23.10 6.53 -2.52
C TYR A 335 24.38 5.71 -2.60
N TRP A 336 24.53 4.98 -3.70
CA TRP A 336 25.80 4.43 -4.17
C TRP A 336 26.37 5.33 -5.28
N SER A 337 27.70 5.44 -5.38
CA SER A 337 28.33 6.21 -6.46
C SER A 337 29.67 5.66 -6.95
N THR A 338 29.99 5.97 -8.21
CA THR A 338 31.28 5.68 -8.86
C THR A 338 31.74 6.87 -9.70
N ASN A 339 33.05 7.12 -9.71
CA ASN A 339 33.76 8.03 -10.61
C ASN A 339 34.91 7.33 -11.35
N LYS A 340 34.93 5.99 -11.31
CA LYS A 340 35.92 5.14 -11.98
C LYS A 340 35.20 4.35 -13.06
N PHE A 341 35.73 4.35 -14.27
CA PHE A 341 35.12 3.62 -15.38
C PHE A 341 36.15 2.72 -16.10
N PRO A 342 35.76 1.50 -16.52
CA PRO A 342 34.44 0.91 -16.29
C PRO A 342 34.22 0.52 -14.81
N THR A 343 32.96 0.58 -14.38
CA THR A 343 32.50 -0.01 -13.11
C THR A 343 31.35 -0.96 -13.40
N ASP A 344 31.44 -2.18 -12.88
CA ASP A 344 30.38 -3.18 -12.99
C ASP A 344 29.54 -3.14 -11.72
N LEU A 345 28.22 -3.06 -11.86
CA LEU A 345 27.23 -3.31 -10.83
C LEU A 345 26.52 -4.63 -11.14
N ARG A 346 26.50 -5.54 -10.19
CA ARG A 346 25.97 -6.91 -10.32
C ARG A 346 24.79 -7.10 -9.39
N ILE A 347 23.68 -7.59 -9.92
CA ILE A 347 22.43 -7.85 -9.19
C ILE A 347 22.10 -9.33 -9.36
N LEU A 348 22.13 -10.08 -8.26
CA LEU A 348 21.85 -11.51 -8.24
C LEU A 348 20.39 -11.77 -7.83
N PHE A 349 19.67 -12.63 -8.57
CA PHE A 349 18.30 -12.99 -8.23
C PHE A 349 18.22 -14.23 -7.31
N PRO A 350 17.14 -14.34 -6.51
CA PRO A 350 16.87 -15.55 -5.73
C PRO A 350 16.63 -16.79 -6.58
N LYS A 351 17.50 -17.79 -6.42
CA LYS A 351 17.40 -19.24 -6.74
C LYS A 351 16.91 -19.69 -8.13
N GLU A 352 16.52 -18.80 -9.04
CA GLU A 352 16.08 -19.10 -10.41
C GLU A 352 16.35 -17.96 -11.40
N GLU A 353 16.42 -18.27 -12.70
CA GLU A 353 16.54 -17.27 -13.77
C GLU A 353 15.24 -16.47 -13.95
N LYS A 354 15.33 -15.15 -14.05
CA LYS A 354 14.19 -14.24 -14.17
C LYS A 354 14.10 -13.62 -15.57
N ASN A 355 12.88 -13.45 -16.08
CA ASN A 355 12.61 -12.77 -17.36
C ASN A 355 12.70 -11.25 -17.17
N ILE A 356 13.82 -10.64 -17.54
CA ILE A 356 14.08 -9.22 -17.29
C ILE A 356 13.38 -8.38 -18.35
N SER A 357 12.50 -7.47 -17.95
CA SER A 357 11.69 -6.65 -18.86
C SER A 357 12.01 -5.17 -18.83
N GLN A 358 12.61 -4.67 -17.75
CA GLN A 358 12.98 -3.28 -17.60
C GLN A 358 14.01 -3.11 -16.48
N ILE A 359 14.87 -2.09 -16.60
CA ILE A 359 15.76 -1.60 -15.55
C ILE A 359 15.36 -0.18 -15.20
N VAL A 360 15.35 0.17 -13.92
CA VAL A 360 15.01 1.50 -13.41
C VAL A 360 16.16 2.03 -12.57
N PHE A 361 16.71 3.18 -12.95
CA PHE A 361 17.70 3.92 -12.17
C PHE A 361 17.03 5.08 -11.43
N TYR A 362 17.42 5.28 -10.17
CA TYR A 362 16.94 6.39 -9.35
C TYR A 362 18.15 7.25 -8.99
N SER A 363 18.43 8.28 -9.78
CA SER A 363 19.63 9.10 -9.61
C SER A 363 19.41 10.31 -8.71
N THR A 364 20.47 10.71 -8.00
CA THR A 364 20.46 11.89 -7.10
C THR A 364 20.39 13.23 -7.82
N SER A 365 20.71 13.27 -9.12
CA SER A 365 20.62 14.45 -9.98
C SER A 365 20.63 14.06 -11.45
N GLU A 366 20.20 14.96 -12.35
CA GLU A 366 20.33 14.75 -13.79
C GLU A 366 21.78 14.52 -14.23
N ASN A 367 22.73 15.20 -13.57
CA ASN A 367 24.16 15.11 -13.87
C ASN A 367 24.82 13.81 -13.40
N THR A 368 24.14 13.01 -12.58
CA THR A 368 24.67 11.75 -12.05
C THR A 368 23.89 10.53 -12.56
N LEU A 369 22.96 10.76 -13.47
CA LEU A 369 22.21 9.73 -14.16
C LEU A 369 23.13 8.96 -15.13
N PRO A 370 23.08 7.62 -15.17
CA PRO A 370 23.84 6.84 -16.14
C PRO A 370 23.51 7.23 -17.58
N GLN A 371 24.53 7.57 -18.38
CA GLN A 371 24.38 7.91 -19.80
C GLN A 371 25.02 6.89 -20.74
N ASN A 372 26.22 6.40 -20.40
CA ASN A 372 26.94 5.42 -21.20
C ASN A 372 27.15 4.14 -20.40
N PHE A 373 26.37 3.11 -20.75
CA PHE A 373 26.38 1.84 -20.05
C PHE A 373 25.94 0.70 -20.97
N ALA A 374 26.37 -0.51 -20.61
CA ALA A 374 25.92 -1.74 -21.24
C ALA A 374 25.35 -2.67 -20.16
N ILE A 375 24.18 -3.25 -20.42
CA ILE A 375 23.50 -4.18 -19.52
C ILE A 375 23.57 -5.57 -20.11
N TYR A 376 24.01 -6.52 -19.30
CA TYR A 376 24.08 -7.93 -19.61
C TYR A 376 23.17 -8.69 -18.67
N THR A 377 22.63 -9.81 -19.14
CA THR A 377 22.13 -10.86 -18.25
C THR A 377 23.03 -12.07 -18.32
N CYS A 378 23.27 -12.70 -17.18
CA CYS A 378 24.07 -13.91 -17.08
C CYS A 378 23.19 -15.06 -16.56
N LYS A 379 23.28 -16.21 -17.23
CA LYS A 379 22.62 -17.45 -16.85
C LYS A 379 23.39 -18.18 -15.76
N THR A 380 22.77 -19.20 -15.16
CA THR A 380 23.41 -19.96 -14.07
C THR A 380 24.67 -20.73 -14.52
N ASN A 381 24.79 -21.01 -15.81
CA ASN A 381 25.99 -21.64 -16.40
C ASN A 381 27.14 -20.65 -16.67
N GLY A 382 26.94 -19.34 -16.38
CA GLY A 382 27.93 -18.29 -16.60
C GLY A 382 27.88 -17.63 -17.99
N ASP A 383 27.00 -18.08 -18.89
CA ASP A 383 26.83 -17.44 -20.19
C ASP A 383 26.16 -16.08 -20.00
N CYS A 384 26.85 -15.02 -20.42
CA CYS A 384 26.34 -13.66 -20.39
C CYS A 384 26.02 -13.17 -21.80
N GLU A 385 24.86 -12.55 -21.96
CA GLU A 385 24.43 -11.89 -23.21
C GLU A 385 24.18 -10.40 -22.97
N LEU A 386 24.55 -9.57 -23.94
CA LEU A 386 24.20 -8.14 -23.95
C LEU A 386 22.71 -8.02 -24.21
N ILE A 387 21.98 -7.35 -23.30
CA ILE A 387 20.51 -7.20 -23.39
C ILE A 387 20.09 -5.77 -23.67
N LEU A 388 20.97 -4.80 -23.39
CA LEU A 388 20.73 -3.38 -23.69
C LEU A 388 22.07 -2.65 -23.77
N ASP A 389 22.28 -1.90 -24.85
CA ASP A 389 23.31 -0.88 -24.94
C ASP A 389 22.63 0.50 -24.83
N SER A 390 23.19 1.40 -24.02
CA SER A 390 22.71 2.78 -23.90
C SER A 390 22.62 3.53 -25.22
N GLU A 391 23.46 3.21 -26.21
CA GLU A 391 23.42 3.81 -27.55
C GLU A 391 22.25 3.31 -28.41
N GLU A 392 21.67 2.15 -28.05
CA GLU A 392 20.61 1.47 -28.81
C GLU A 392 19.23 1.51 -28.10
N VAL A 393 19.09 2.31 -27.05
CA VAL A 393 17.84 2.45 -26.29
C VAL A 393 16.72 2.99 -27.20
N LYS A 394 15.71 2.15 -27.45
CA LYS A 394 14.52 2.53 -28.25
C LYS A 394 13.37 3.08 -27.41
N ASN A 395 13.23 2.60 -26.18
CA ASN A 395 12.09 2.92 -25.33
C ASN A 395 12.53 3.12 -23.87
N SER A 396 12.26 4.31 -23.36
CA SER A 396 12.59 4.72 -22.00
C SER A 396 11.67 5.85 -21.55
N TYR A 397 11.63 6.10 -20.24
CA TYR A 397 10.98 7.27 -19.66
C TYR A 397 11.88 7.92 -18.62
N LEU A 398 11.71 9.23 -18.43
CA LEU A 398 12.32 10.01 -17.36
C LEU A 398 11.23 10.67 -16.53
N LYS A 399 11.27 10.50 -15.22
CA LYS A 399 10.42 11.19 -14.24
C LYS A 399 11.29 11.85 -13.18
N THR A 400 10.75 12.88 -12.53
CA THR A 400 11.40 13.53 -11.40
C THR A 400 10.46 13.56 -10.19
N TYR A 401 11.06 13.51 -9.01
CA TYR A 401 10.34 13.62 -7.74
C TYR A 401 11.16 14.40 -6.73
N LYS A 402 10.47 15.19 -5.90
CA LYS A 402 11.09 16.05 -4.89
C LYS A 402 10.52 15.75 -3.51
N THR A 403 11.40 15.42 -2.57
CA THR A 403 11.07 15.17 -1.16
C THR A 403 11.91 16.10 -0.27
N GLY A 404 11.28 17.14 0.28
CA GLY A 404 11.99 18.16 1.05
C GLY A 404 13.11 18.82 0.25
N LYS A 405 14.37 18.60 0.64
CA LYS A 405 15.57 19.10 -0.06
C LYS A 405 16.12 18.14 -1.12
N TYR A 406 15.60 16.92 -1.18
CA TYR A 406 16.07 15.88 -2.09
C TYR A 406 15.31 15.96 -3.42
N GLU A 407 16.02 15.71 -4.49
CA GLU A 407 15.46 15.45 -5.82
C GLU A 407 15.96 14.07 -6.28
N THR A 408 15.09 13.35 -6.98
CA THR A 408 15.39 12.05 -7.57
C THR A 408 14.92 12.02 -9.03
N PHE A 409 15.81 11.55 -9.91
CA PHE A 409 15.57 11.35 -11.34
C PHE A 409 15.38 9.86 -11.59
N ILE A 410 14.15 9.46 -11.93
CA ILE A 410 13.75 8.07 -12.16
C ILE A 410 13.76 7.79 -13.66
N GLN A 411 14.72 7.01 -14.14
CA GLN A 411 14.86 6.66 -15.54
C GLN A 411 14.64 5.15 -15.73
N GLY A 412 13.58 4.79 -16.45
CA GLY A 412 13.30 3.40 -16.83
C GLY A 412 13.73 3.09 -18.26
N TYR A 413 14.27 1.89 -18.47
CA TYR A 413 14.66 1.37 -19.78
C TYR A 413 13.99 0.04 -20.02
N TYR A 414 13.21 -0.08 -21.09
CA TYR A 414 12.54 -1.33 -21.46
C TYR A 414 13.49 -2.25 -22.23
N ILE A 415 13.44 -3.54 -21.91
CA ILE A 415 14.27 -4.56 -22.53
C ILE A 415 13.41 -5.43 -23.46
N GLU A 416 13.74 -5.41 -24.75
CA GLU A 416 13.07 -6.22 -25.77
C GLU A 416 13.38 -7.72 -25.58
N GLY A 417 12.45 -8.60 -25.97
CA GLY A 417 12.65 -10.06 -25.91
C GLY A 417 12.56 -10.68 -24.50
N LYS A 418 12.65 -9.87 -23.43
CA LYS A 418 12.57 -10.30 -22.03
C LYS A 418 13.54 -11.45 -21.69
N PRO A 419 14.84 -11.26 -21.89
CA PRO A 419 15.84 -12.31 -21.72
C PRO A 419 15.85 -12.86 -20.30
N LYS A 420 16.25 -14.12 -20.18
CA LYS A 420 16.34 -14.84 -18.90
C LYS A 420 17.77 -14.87 -18.40
N GLY A 421 17.95 -14.58 -17.12
CA GLY A 421 19.19 -14.89 -16.42
C GLY A 421 19.03 -14.85 -14.91
N SER A 422 20.03 -15.40 -14.23
CA SER A 422 20.13 -15.42 -12.77
C SER A 422 20.81 -14.18 -12.20
N GLU A 423 21.48 -13.40 -13.06
CA GLU A 423 22.18 -12.17 -12.70
C GLU A 423 21.95 -11.10 -13.79
N VAL A 424 21.91 -9.83 -13.36
CA VAL A 424 22.05 -8.67 -14.23
C VAL A 424 23.37 -7.97 -13.92
N VAL A 425 24.16 -7.69 -14.96
CA VAL A 425 25.42 -6.95 -14.86
C VAL A 425 25.29 -5.65 -15.63
N ILE A 426 25.44 -4.53 -14.95
CA ILE A 426 25.41 -3.19 -15.53
C ILE A 426 26.81 -2.64 -15.53
N LYS A 427 27.36 -2.46 -16.72
CA LYS A 427 28.69 -1.91 -16.92
C LYS A 427 28.58 -0.43 -17.24
N PHE A 428 28.89 0.42 -16.27
CA PHE A 428 28.99 1.86 -16.50
C PHE A 428 30.31 2.16 -17.20
N LEU A 429 30.26 2.75 -18.40
CA LEU A 429 31.42 3.04 -19.26
C LEU A 429 31.89 4.49 -19.14
N SER A 430 30.97 5.41 -18.87
CA SER A 430 31.27 6.78 -18.44
C SER A 430 30.06 7.38 -17.72
N GLY A 431 30.30 8.38 -16.87
CA GLY A 431 29.27 9.18 -16.22
C GLY A 431 29.25 10.61 -16.77
N ASN A 432 28.12 11.31 -16.61
CA ASN A 432 28.10 12.76 -16.83
C ASN A 432 28.91 13.43 -15.70
N ASN A 433 29.73 14.43 -16.03
CA ASN A 433 30.76 14.98 -15.13
C ASN A 433 31.63 13.92 -14.44
N ASP A 434 31.94 12.82 -15.14
CA ASP A 434 32.73 11.70 -14.65
C ASP A 434 32.16 11.02 -13.38
N MET A 435 30.85 11.03 -13.18
CA MET A 435 30.22 10.37 -12.02
C MET A 435 28.87 9.72 -12.33
N VAL A 436 28.60 8.60 -11.66
CA VAL A 436 27.27 7.99 -11.52
C VAL A 436 26.92 7.96 -10.04
N ALA A 437 25.70 8.35 -9.68
CA ALA A 437 25.20 8.25 -8.32
C ALA A 437 23.71 7.86 -8.32
N LEU A 438 23.41 6.73 -7.67
CA LEU A 438 22.09 6.10 -7.64
C LEU A 438 21.63 5.94 -6.19
N ARG A 439 20.45 6.46 -5.88
CA ARG A 439 19.74 6.18 -4.63
C ARG A 439 19.31 4.73 -4.60
N GLU A 440 18.71 4.27 -5.68
CA GLU A 440 18.11 2.95 -5.79
C GLU A 440 18.33 2.40 -7.21
N ILE A 441 18.17 1.09 -7.36
CA ILE A 441 18.01 0.44 -8.64
C ILE A 441 16.90 -0.61 -8.58
N ASN A 442 16.15 -0.73 -9.66
CA ASN A 442 15.16 -1.80 -9.77
C ASN A 442 15.30 -2.57 -11.09
N VAL A 443 14.99 -3.87 -11.02
CA VAL A 443 14.88 -4.77 -12.17
C VAL A 443 13.45 -5.30 -12.19
N ILE A 444 12.73 -5.04 -13.27
CA ILE A 444 11.35 -5.45 -13.44
C ILE A 444 11.33 -6.78 -14.17
N PHE A 445 10.90 -7.84 -13.49
CA PHE A 445 10.78 -9.19 -14.05
C PHE A 445 9.49 -9.86 -13.59
N ASP A 446 9.15 -11.01 -14.18
CA ASP A 446 7.95 -11.76 -13.80
C ASP A 446 8.05 -12.31 -12.35
N ARG A 447 7.15 -11.86 -11.47
CA ARG A 447 7.00 -12.31 -10.06
C ARG A 447 5.70 -13.08 -9.82
N ARG A 448 5.24 -13.88 -10.80
CA ARG A 448 3.96 -14.62 -10.68
C ARG A 448 4.00 -15.69 -9.60
N ASP A 449 5.15 -16.30 -9.34
CA ASP A 449 5.40 -17.17 -8.19
C ASP A 449 4.93 -16.52 -6.88
N ILE A 450 5.48 -15.34 -6.58
CA ILE A 450 5.15 -14.56 -5.38
C ILE A 450 3.68 -14.15 -5.37
N LEU A 451 3.16 -13.70 -6.51
CA LEU A 451 1.76 -13.34 -6.66
C LEU A 451 0.82 -14.49 -6.28
N MET A 452 1.14 -15.72 -6.68
CA MET A 452 0.31 -16.88 -6.40
C MET A 452 0.35 -17.28 -4.92
N ASP A 453 1.49 -17.07 -4.24
CA ASP A 453 1.57 -17.31 -2.80
C ASP A 453 0.79 -16.25 -2.01
N LEU A 454 0.87 -14.99 -2.44
CA LEU A 454 0.01 -13.93 -1.93
C LEU A 454 -1.49 -14.21 -2.14
N LEU A 455 -1.86 -14.67 -3.35
CA LEU A 455 -3.24 -15.03 -3.64
C LEU A 455 -3.74 -16.13 -2.69
N LYS A 456 -2.93 -17.18 -2.44
CA LYS A 456 -3.27 -18.22 -1.47
C LYS A 456 -3.47 -17.66 -0.07
N LEU A 457 -2.62 -16.72 0.38
CA LEU A 457 -2.78 -16.07 1.68
C LEU A 457 -4.10 -15.29 1.77
N VAL A 458 -4.45 -14.54 0.72
CA VAL A 458 -5.72 -13.81 0.64
C VAL A 458 -6.91 -14.78 0.63
N GLU A 459 -6.85 -15.85 -0.15
CA GLU A 459 -7.91 -16.89 -0.19
C GLU A 459 -8.10 -17.59 1.15
N ILE A 460 -7.01 -17.89 1.88
CA ILE A 460 -7.08 -18.48 3.22
C ILE A 460 -7.76 -17.50 4.17
N ARG A 461 -7.38 -16.22 4.15
CA ARG A 461 -8.01 -15.19 4.99
C ARG A 461 -9.51 -15.05 4.67
N GLU A 462 -9.89 -15.04 3.39
CA GLU A 462 -11.30 -14.98 2.99
C GLU A 462 -12.10 -16.21 3.41
N LYS A 463 -11.51 -17.42 3.38
CA LYS A 463 -12.17 -18.66 3.82
C LYS A 463 -12.32 -18.78 5.34
N LEU A 464 -11.45 -18.11 6.10
CA LEU A 464 -11.51 -18.11 7.56
C LEU A 464 -12.62 -17.18 8.08
N ASN A 465 -12.94 -16.15 7.30
CA ASN A 465 -14.09 -15.26 7.46
C ASN A 465 -15.38 -15.95 7.03
#